data_AF-A0A356K589-F1
#
_entry.id   AF-A0A356K589-F1
#
_cell.length_a   1.000
_cell.length_b   1.000
_cell.length_c   1.000
_cell.angle_alpha   90.00
_cell.angle_beta   90.00
_cell.angle_gamma   90.00
#
_symmetry.space_group_name_H-M   'P 1'
#
loop_
_entity.id
_entity.type
_entity.pdbx_description
1 polymer ?
#
loop_
_entity_poly.entity_id
_entity_poly.type
_entity_poly.pdbx_seq_one_letter_code
_entity_poly.pdbx_strand_id
1 'polypeptide(L)' 'MISLATAHPAKFPDAVNEAIGKDVATHPKLERLISQATRKRVLAADEKLVKNYLAENAR' A
#
# COMPACT_ATOMS: atom_id res chain seq x y z
N MET A 1 -19.25 -19.70 15.04
CA MET A 1 -18.27 -18.59 15.05
C MET A 1 -17.93 -18.25 13.60
N ILE A 2 -17.98 -16.99 13.19
CA ILE A 2 -17.59 -16.55 11.85
C ILE A 2 -16.42 -15.58 12.01
N SER A 3 -15.36 -15.76 11.22
CA SER A 3 -14.20 -14.87 11.17
C SER A 3 -14.11 -14.22 9.79
N LEU A 4 -13.88 -12.90 9.75
CA LEU A 4 -13.80 -12.13 8.51
C LEU A 4 -12.34 -11.93 8.10
N ALA A 5 -11.99 -12.37 6.90
CA ALA A 5 -10.69 -12.12 6.29
C ALA A 5 -10.63 -10.68 5.73
N THR A 6 -10.25 -9.71 6.56
CA THR A 6 -10.25 -8.26 6.23
C THR A 6 -9.17 -7.86 5.22
N ALA A 7 -8.18 -8.72 4.99
CA ALA A 7 -7.11 -8.48 4.05
C ALA A 7 -6.62 -9.79 3.39
N HIS A 8 -6.13 -9.67 2.16
CA HIS A 8 -5.43 -10.74 1.46
C HIS A 8 -3.99 -10.85 2.00
N PRO A 9 -3.41 -12.07 2.17
CA PRO A 9 -2.05 -12.27 2.70
C PRO A 9 -0.96 -11.44 2.02
N ALA A 10 -1.05 -11.29 0.70
CA ALA A 10 -0.11 -10.49 -0.10
C ALA A 10 -0.05 -8.98 0.23
N LYS A 11 -0.93 -8.46 1.10
CA LYS A 11 -0.79 -7.11 1.65
C LYS A 11 0.22 -7.01 2.79
N PHE A 12 0.53 -8.14 3.44
CA PHE A 12 1.42 -8.24 4.60
C PHE A 12 2.38 -9.44 4.43
N PRO A 13 3.18 -9.47 3.35
CA PRO A 13 3.97 -10.64 2.99
C PRO A 13 4.98 -11.01 4.07
N ASP A 14 5.62 -10.03 4.72
CA ASP A 14 6.65 -10.26 5.74
C ASP A 14 6.11 -11.11 6.90
N ALA A 15 5.00 -10.69 7.52
CA ALA A 15 4.41 -11.40 8.65
C ALA A 15 3.91 -12.80 8.28
N VAL A 16 3.34 -12.96 7.08
CA VAL A 16 2.82 -14.25 6.61
C VAL A 16 3.96 -15.21 6.28
N ASN A 17 4.97 -14.75 5.54
CA ASN A 17 6.09 -15.56 5.10
C ASN A 17 7.00 -15.95 6.29
N GLU A 18 7.17 -15.08 7.28
CA GLU A 18 7.85 -15.39 8.54
C GLU A 18 7.13 -16.51 9.28
N ALA A 19 5.82 -16.40 9.48
CA ALA A 19 5.03 -17.39 10.21
C ALA A 19 4.96 -18.75 9.51
N ILE A 20 4.96 -18.77 8.18
CA ILE A 20 4.91 -20.00 7.37
C ILE A 20 6.30 -20.56 7.08
N GLY A 21 7.34 -19.73 7.14
CA GLY A 21 8.72 -20.09 6.78
C GLY A 21 8.94 -20.26 5.26
N LYS A 22 8.04 -19.73 4.42
CA LYS A 22 8.09 -19.82 2.96
C LYS A 22 7.52 -18.57 2.32
N ASP A 23 8.01 -18.23 1.12
CA ASP A 23 7.46 -17.12 0.33
C ASP A 23 6.19 -17.56 -0.42
N VAL A 24 5.04 -17.37 0.23
CA VAL A 24 3.73 -17.77 -0.29
C VAL A 24 2.75 -16.61 -0.42
N ALA A 25 3.05 -15.47 0.22
CA ALA A 25 2.18 -14.31 0.29
C ALA A 25 2.30 -13.41 -0.96
N THR A 26 2.09 -13.96 -2.15
CA THR A 26 2.11 -13.23 -3.42
C THR A 26 0.72 -13.16 -4.08
N HIS A 27 0.52 -12.23 -5.00
CA HIS A 27 -0.65 -12.17 -5.86
C HIS A 27 -0.31 -11.54 -7.22
N PRO A 28 -0.61 -12.16 -8.38
CA PRO A 28 -0.16 -11.69 -9.69
C PRO A 28 -0.49 -10.23 -10.03
N LYS A 29 -1.64 -9.71 -9.55
CA LYS A 29 -2.00 -8.29 -9.75
C LYS A 29 -1.13 -7.33 -8.93
N LEU A 30 -0.69 -7.72 -7.74
CA LEU A 30 0.17 -6.90 -6.89
C LEU A 30 1.61 -6.92 -7.41
N GLU A 31 2.09 -8.06 -7.88
CA GLU A 31 3.41 -8.16 -8.54
C GLU A 31 3.54 -7.21 -9.74
N ARG A 32 2.47 -7.13 -10.54
CA ARG A 32 2.40 -6.19 -11.67
C ARG A 32 2.38 -4.72 -11.23
N LEU A 33 1.96 -4.41 -10.00
CA LEU A 33 1.89 -3.05 -9.47
C LEU A 33 3.22 -2.61 -8.88
N ILE A 34 3.94 -3.52 -8.20
CA ILE A 34 5.23 -3.24 -7.55
C ILE A 34 6.26 -2.70 -8.55
N SER A 35 6.24 -3.18 -9.79
CA SER A 35 7.16 -2.76 -10.85
C SER A 35 6.78 -1.44 -11.54
N GLN A 36 5.62 -0.85 -11.22
CA GLN A 36 5.18 0.40 -11.86
C GLN A 36 5.81 1.63 -11.23
N ALA A 37 6.00 2.68 -12.05
CA ALA A 37 6.47 3.96 -11.56
C ALA A 37 5.47 4.56 -10.56
N THR A 38 5.94 4.84 -9.35
CA THR A 38 5.11 5.49 -8.32
C THR A 38 5.00 6.99 -8.60
N ARG A 39 3.77 7.48 -8.83
CA ARG A 39 3.48 8.92 -8.90
C ARG A 39 3.06 9.43 -7.53
N LYS A 40 3.98 10.07 -6.80
CA LYS A 40 3.70 10.71 -5.51
C LYS A 40 4.43 12.04 -5.35
N ARG A 41 3.86 12.95 -4.56
CA ARG A 41 4.51 14.19 -4.12
C ARG A 41 4.79 14.07 -2.63
N VAL A 42 6.02 14.37 -2.22
CA VAL A 42 6.39 14.44 -0.81
C VAL A 42 6.09 15.85 -0.31
N LEU A 43 5.34 15.94 0.78
CA LEU A 43 5.06 17.19 1.48
C LEU A 43 5.54 17.03 2.93
N ALA A 44 5.99 18.12 3.55
CA ALA A 44 6.23 18.10 4.99
C ALA A 44 4.89 17.92 5.72
N ALA A 45 4.93 17.43 6.97
CA ALA A 45 3.77 17.29 7.83
C ALA A 45 3.28 18.68 8.32
N ASP A 46 2.84 19.51 7.38
CA ASP A 46 2.40 20.88 7.58
C ASP A 46 1.03 21.08 6.90
N GLU A 47 0.08 21.59 7.67
CA GLU A 47 -1.30 21.79 7.24
C GLU A 47 -1.41 22.74 6.04
N LYS A 48 -0.65 23.84 6.04
CA LYS A 48 -0.71 24.86 4.97
C LYS A 48 -0.17 24.29 3.66
N LEU A 49 0.93 23.53 3.71
CA LEU A 49 1.49 22.88 2.53
C LEU A 49 0.51 21.89 1.88
N VAL A 50 -0.22 21.10 2.69
CA VAL A 50 -1.24 20.19 2.19
C VAL A 50 -2.40 20.96 1.54
N LYS A 51 -2.91 22.00 2.20
CA LYS A 51 -4.00 22.84 1.66
C LYS A 51 -3.62 23.49 0.33
N ASN A 52 -2.42 24.06 0.24
CA ASN A 52 -1.95 24.71 -0.98
C ASN A 52 -1.83 23.71 -2.13
N TYR A 53 -1.23 22.54 -1.88
CA TYR A 53 -1.10 21.49 -2.89
C TYR A 53 -2.47 21.04 -3.43
N LEU A 54 -3.46 20.87 -2.54
CA LEU A 54 -4.82 20.52 -2.95
C LEU A 54 -5.46 21.63 -3.80
N ALA A 55 -5.38 22.90 -3.37
CA ALA A 55 -5.96 24.03 -4.09
C ALA A 55 -5.39 24.18 -5.51
N GLU A 56 -4.10 23.90 -5.70
CA GLU A 56 -3.44 23.95 -7.00
C GLU A 56 -3.81 22.78 -7.94
N ASN A 57 -4.22 21.62 -7.39
CA ASN A 57 -4.34 20.36 -8.15
C ASN A 57 -5.76 19.75 -8.19
N ALA A 58 -6.76 20.35 -7.55
CA ALA A 58 -8.11 19.77 -7.39
C ALA A 58 -9.07 19.98 -8.59
N ARG A 59 -8.57 20.38 -9.77
CA ARG A 59 -9.40 20.57 -10.97
C ARG A 59 -9.77 19.25 -11.63
#